data_AF-A0A1B9GU95-F1
#
_entry.id   AF-A0A1B9GU95-F1
#
_cell.length_a   1.000
_cell.length_b   1.000
_cell.length_c   1.000
_cell.angle_alpha   90.00
_cell.angle_beta   90.00
_cell.angle_gamma   90.00
#
_symmetry.space_group_name_H-M   'P 1'
#
loop_
_entity.id
_entity.type
_entity.pdbx_description
1 polymer ?
#
loop_
_entity_poly.entity_id
_entity_poly.type
_entity_poly.pdbx_seq_one_letter_code
_entity_poly.pdbx_strand_id
1 'polypeptide(L)'
;MLAPLGRIRLAPITLSRAQHAFASTLTSNPSSSESGSTIPSASPSPLADADTPTPNLTNGEGSSSSSTPGRQRRRRSVHDGPISGVDLVAPPDPISNIRPIIYASKPRINPSTNSPYSASEFPAGLIAGDVRLENMELEWRLRRERVDLMNHRFWATTNASFEAQKAHRLSLLPPASDPPTEEDERRRQDALTQFYADWQIANQERQVRWVKEWWREVWDGIRIQGRIYILRALRRR
;
A
#
# COMPACT_ATOMS: atom_id res chain seq x y z
N MET A 1 -12.60 -50.43 9.88
CA MET A 1 -11.72 -50.03 8.76
C MET A 1 -11.65 -48.51 8.72
N LEU A 2 -10.55 -47.92 9.19
CA LEU A 2 -10.28 -46.47 9.10
C LEU A 2 -8.76 -46.31 8.86
N ALA A 3 -8.41 -45.71 7.73
CA ALA A 3 -7.03 -45.44 7.34
C ALA A 3 -6.49 -44.19 8.06
N PRO A 4 -5.20 -44.15 8.46
CA PRO A 4 -4.61 -42.95 9.05
C PRO A 4 -4.15 -41.95 7.97
N LEU A 5 -4.46 -40.68 8.21
CA LEU A 5 -4.06 -39.53 7.37
C LEU A 5 -2.53 -39.37 7.36
N GLY A 6 -1.98 -39.31 6.14
CA GLY A 6 -0.56 -39.17 5.85
C GLY A 6 0.02 -37.85 6.33
N ARG A 7 1.17 -37.95 7.00
CA ARG A 7 1.99 -36.84 7.50
C ARG A 7 2.80 -36.26 6.33
N ILE A 8 2.42 -35.10 5.81
CA ILE A 8 3.18 -34.40 4.76
C ILE A 8 4.48 -33.88 5.37
N ARG A 9 5.61 -34.54 5.06
CA ARG A 9 6.96 -34.03 5.32
C ARG A 9 7.35 -33.12 4.17
N LEU A 10 7.46 -31.82 4.43
CA LEU A 10 8.14 -30.90 3.53
C LEU A 10 9.65 -31.18 3.62
N ALA A 11 10.24 -31.64 2.52
CA ALA A 11 11.67 -31.87 2.42
C ALA A 11 12.44 -30.53 2.40
N PRO A 12 13.62 -30.43 3.02
CA PRO A 12 14.48 -29.25 2.89
C PRO A 12 15.07 -29.18 1.48
N ILE A 13 14.87 -28.05 0.82
CA ILE A 13 15.49 -27.73 -0.47
C ILE A 13 17.01 -27.59 -0.24
N THR A 14 17.79 -28.50 -0.82
CA THR A 14 19.25 -28.45 -0.80
C THR A 14 19.72 -27.34 -1.75
N LEU A 15 20.40 -26.32 -1.22
CA LEU A 15 21.10 -25.33 -2.04
C LEU A 15 22.37 -25.96 -2.62
N SER A 16 22.39 -26.14 -3.94
CA SER A 16 23.64 -26.36 -4.69
C SER A 16 24.34 -25.02 -4.87
N ARG A 17 25.54 -24.89 -4.28
CA ARG A 17 26.40 -23.71 -4.38
C ARG A 17 27.11 -23.72 -5.73
N ALA A 18 26.50 -23.10 -6.75
CA ALA A 18 27.21 -22.74 -7.97
C ALA A 18 27.80 -21.34 -7.81
N GLN A 19 29.13 -21.28 -7.80
CA GLN A 19 29.90 -20.05 -7.77
C GLN A 19 29.92 -19.46 -9.18
N HIS A 20 29.37 -18.27 -9.37
CA HIS A 20 29.78 -17.40 -10.47
C HIS A 20 30.03 -16.00 -9.94
N ALA A 21 31.31 -15.67 -9.92
CA ALA A 21 31.82 -14.34 -9.70
C ALA A 21 31.43 -13.44 -10.88
N PHE A 22 30.77 -12.33 -10.60
CA PHE A 22 30.90 -11.13 -11.42
C PHE A 22 31.21 -9.96 -10.50
N ALA A 23 32.38 -9.39 -10.74
CA ALA A 23 32.93 -8.26 -10.04
C ALA A 23 32.46 -6.94 -10.66
N SER A 24 32.56 -5.89 -9.82
CA SER A 24 32.76 -4.48 -10.14
C SER A 24 31.48 -3.62 -10.21
N THR A 25 31.26 -2.76 -9.21
CA THR A 25 31.60 -1.30 -9.15
C THR A 25 30.34 -0.46 -9.45
N LEU A 26 29.91 0.56 -8.72
CA LEU A 26 30.60 1.60 -7.95
C LEU A 26 29.73 2.09 -6.78
N THR A 27 30.43 2.50 -5.72
CA THR A 27 29.93 3.32 -4.62
C THR A 27 29.93 4.79 -5.06
N SER A 28 28.91 5.56 -4.68
CA SER A 28 29.06 7.00 -4.43
C SER A 28 27.88 7.53 -3.60
N ASN A 29 28.20 7.85 -2.35
CA ASN A 29 27.46 8.83 -1.55
C ASN A 29 27.81 10.23 -2.06
N PRO A 30 26.89 11.18 -1.87
CA PRO A 30 27.32 12.49 -1.39
C PRO A 30 26.53 12.93 -0.15
N SER A 31 27.28 13.27 0.90
CA SER A 31 26.82 14.19 1.93
C SER A 31 26.91 15.63 1.39
N SER A 32 25.92 16.45 1.71
CA SER A 32 26.08 17.91 1.71
C SER A 32 25.17 18.49 2.80
N SER A 33 25.83 19.23 3.66
CA SER A 33 25.35 19.98 4.81
C SER A 33 24.64 21.27 4.38
N GLU A 34 23.63 21.63 5.18
CA GLU A 34 23.24 22.97 5.67
C GLU A 34 23.20 24.16 4.69
N SER A 35 22.04 24.82 4.63
CA SER A 35 21.88 26.24 5.05
C SER A 35 20.43 26.68 4.93
N GLY A 36 19.89 27.24 6.01
CA GLY A 36 18.61 27.93 6.04
C GLY A 36 18.70 29.36 5.52
N SER A 37 17.61 29.87 4.97
CA SER A 37 17.23 31.28 4.94
C SER A 37 15.75 31.36 4.49
N THR A 38 14.84 31.64 5.43
CA THR A 38 14.14 32.94 5.60
C THR A 38 13.17 33.26 4.45
N ILE A 39 11.89 32.97 4.70
CA ILE A 39 10.75 33.42 3.88
C ILE A 39 10.19 34.69 4.53
N PRO A 40 10.06 35.82 3.82
CA PRO A 40 9.18 36.89 4.27
C PRO A 40 7.77 36.73 3.67
N SER A 41 6.83 36.86 4.60
CA SER A 41 5.38 37.06 4.46
C SER A 41 5.00 38.24 3.57
N ALA A 42 3.94 38.11 2.76
CA ALA A 42 2.81 39.04 2.68
C ALA A 42 1.76 38.65 1.61
N SER A 43 0.51 38.56 2.04
CA SER A 43 -0.73 38.86 1.30
C SER A 43 -1.34 40.11 1.96
N PRO A 44 -2.21 40.95 1.35
CA PRO A 44 -3.42 40.58 0.60
C PRO A 44 -3.83 41.48 -0.61
N SER A 45 -4.93 41.07 -1.29
CA SER A 45 -5.70 41.57 -2.46
C SER A 45 -6.34 42.99 -2.30
N PRO A 46 -7.38 43.44 -3.07
CA PRO A 46 -7.78 43.44 -4.52
C PRO A 46 -8.24 44.86 -5.04
N LEU A 47 -9.04 44.95 -6.13
CA LEU A 47 -9.76 46.11 -6.78
C LEU A 47 -9.01 46.81 -7.95
N ALA A 48 -9.59 47.26 -9.08
CA ALA A 48 -10.98 47.40 -9.56
C ALA A 48 -11.03 47.63 -11.10
N ASP A 49 -12.19 47.31 -11.69
CA ASP A 49 -12.98 47.91 -12.78
C ASP A 49 -12.35 48.63 -14.00
N ALA A 50 -12.81 48.24 -15.21
CA ALA A 50 -13.22 49.17 -16.28
C ALA A 50 -14.03 48.48 -17.41
N ASP A 51 -15.32 48.81 -17.44
CA ASP A 51 -16.33 48.96 -18.51
C ASP A 51 -16.08 48.63 -20.01
N THR A 52 -17.04 47.85 -20.55
CA THR A 52 -17.91 47.95 -21.79
C THR A 52 -17.33 48.43 -23.16
N PRO A 53 -17.96 48.18 -24.35
CA PRO A 53 -19.28 47.59 -24.64
C PRO A 53 -19.37 46.52 -25.76
N THR A 54 -20.53 45.86 -25.81
CA THR A 54 -21.03 45.01 -26.91
C THR A 54 -21.46 45.82 -28.14
N PRO A 55 -21.68 45.16 -29.29
CA PRO A 55 -23.07 44.97 -29.69
C PRO A 55 -23.41 43.55 -30.18
N ASN A 56 -24.58 43.10 -29.72
CA ASN A 56 -25.36 41.98 -30.22
C ASN A 56 -25.83 42.23 -31.67
N LEU A 57 -26.05 41.16 -32.44
CA LEU A 57 -27.25 41.03 -33.28
C LEU A 57 -27.52 39.55 -33.64
N THR A 58 -28.68 39.06 -33.16
CA THR A 58 -29.70 38.25 -33.89
C THR A 58 -29.33 36.82 -34.36
N ASN A 59 -30.15 35.77 -34.31
CA ASN A 59 -31.58 35.55 -34.06
C ASN A 59 -31.80 34.03 -33.84
N GLY A 60 -32.91 33.63 -33.22
CA GLY A 60 -33.43 32.26 -33.35
C GLY A 60 -34.27 31.75 -32.17
N GLU A 61 -35.56 32.13 -32.18
CA GLU A 61 -36.68 31.50 -31.45
C GLU A 61 -36.72 29.97 -31.70
N GLY A 62 -37.29 29.07 -30.89
CA GLY A 62 -38.11 29.12 -29.70
C GLY A 62 -38.58 27.69 -29.37
N SER A 63 -39.03 27.50 -28.13
CA SER A 63 -40.04 26.51 -27.70
C SER A 63 -39.76 25.01 -27.85
N SER A 64 -39.54 24.35 -26.71
CA SER A 64 -40.62 23.63 -25.98
C SER A 64 -40.07 22.52 -25.09
N SER A 65 -40.46 22.62 -23.82
CA SER A 65 -40.24 21.66 -22.76
C SER A 65 -41.09 20.41 -22.95
N SER A 66 -40.47 19.23 -22.99
CA SER A 66 -41.14 17.97 -22.67
C SER A 66 -40.28 17.18 -21.70
N SER A 67 -40.72 17.17 -20.45
CA SER A 67 -40.18 16.41 -19.33
C SER A 67 -40.44 14.91 -19.50
N THR A 68 -39.38 14.12 -19.69
CA THR A 68 -39.44 12.65 -19.56
C THR A 68 -38.98 12.27 -18.15
N PRO A 69 -39.75 11.52 -17.34
CA PRO A 69 -39.28 11.05 -16.05
C PRO A 69 -38.27 9.92 -16.31
N GLY A 70 -36.99 10.27 -16.34
CA GLY A 70 -35.90 9.32 -16.32
C GLY A 70 -35.99 8.48 -15.06
N ARG A 71 -36.38 7.21 -15.24
CA ARG A 71 -36.33 6.14 -14.25
C ARG A 71 -34.99 6.21 -13.52
N GLN A 72 -34.99 6.77 -12.31
CA GLN A 72 -33.80 6.84 -11.49
C GLN A 72 -33.31 5.41 -11.29
N ARG A 73 -32.23 5.05 -12.00
CA ARG A 73 -31.38 3.93 -11.59
C ARG A 73 -31.07 4.24 -10.14
N ARG A 74 -31.64 3.45 -9.23
CA ARG A 74 -31.15 3.33 -7.86
C ARG A 74 -29.65 3.11 -7.97
N ARG A 75 -28.88 4.19 -7.89
CA ARG A 75 -27.47 4.13 -7.54
C ARG A 75 -27.50 3.35 -6.24
N ARG A 76 -27.00 2.12 -6.28
CA ARG A 76 -26.76 1.35 -5.06
C ARG A 76 -25.96 2.30 -4.19
N SER A 77 -26.60 2.87 -3.18
CA SER A 77 -25.91 3.62 -2.16
C SER A 77 -24.89 2.64 -1.62
N VAL A 78 -23.61 2.90 -1.92
CA VAL A 78 -22.51 2.31 -1.18
C VAL A 78 -22.90 2.44 0.29
N HIS A 79 -22.87 1.33 1.02
CA HIS A 79 -23.21 1.31 2.45
C HIS A 79 -22.29 2.30 3.18
N ASP A 80 -22.73 3.55 3.31
CA ASP A 80 -21.98 4.65 3.92
C ASP A 80 -22.33 4.79 5.41
N GLY A 81 -22.68 3.65 6.03
CA GLY A 81 -22.83 3.56 7.47
C GLY A 81 -21.48 3.20 8.09
N PRO A 82 -21.08 3.79 9.24
CA PRO A 82 -19.88 3.38 9.93
C PRO A 82 -20.08 1.93 10.40
N ILE A 83 -19.42 1.00 9.70
CA ILE A 83 -19.30 -0.40 10.11
C ILE A 83 -18.32 -0.41 11.30
N SER A 84 -18.77 0.11 12.44
CA SER A 84 -17.88 0.41 13.57
C SER A 84 -17.36 -0.90 14.15
N GLY A 85 -16.07 -1.15 13.97
CA GLY A 85 -15.38 -2.32 14.53
C GLY A 85 -15.01 -3.42 13.53
N VAL A 86 -15.22 -3.24 12.22
CA VAL A 86 -14.78 -4.21 11.21
C VAL A 86 -13.65 -3.63 10.35
N ASP A 87 -12.53 -4.35 10.27
CA ASP A 87 -11.42 -3.99 9.38
C ASP A 87 -11.89 -4.02 7.92
N LEU A 88 -11.69 -2.91 7.20
CA LEU A 88 -12.08 -2.80 5.79
C LEU A 88 -10.90 -3.12 4.89
N VAL A 89 -11.16 -3.63 3.70
CA VAL A 89 -10.13 -3.94 2.70
C VAL A 89 -10.38 -3.10 1.46
N ALA A 90 -9.40 -2.28 1.10
CA ALA A 90 -9.46 -1.40 -0.06
C ALA A 90 -9.22 -2.18 -1.38
N PRO A 91 -9.48 -1.55 -2.55
CA PRO A 91 -9.10 -2.11 -3.84
C PRO A 91 -7.60 -2.44 -3.93
N PRO A 92 -7.19 -3.33 -4.86
CA PRO A 92 -5.78 -3.63 -5.06
C PRO A 92 -5.02 -2.38 -5.50
N ASP A 93 -3.86 -2.14 -4.89
CA ASP A 93 -2.97 -1.05 -5.26
C ASP A 93 -2.36 -1.28 -6.65
N PRO A 94 -2.28 -0.26 -7.53
CA PRO A 94 -1.86 -0.41 -8.92
C PRO A 94 -0.40 -0.86 -9.11
N ILE A 95 0.47 -0.71 -8.10
CA ILE A 95 1.90 -1.03 -8.23
C ILE A 95 2.19 -2.35 -7.50
N SER A 96 1.82 -2.44 -6.23
CA SER A 96 2.10 -3.61 -5.39
C SER A 96 1.13 -4.78 -5.61
N ASN A 97 -0.05 -4.56 -6.20
CA ASN A 97 -1.16 -5.51 -6.30
C ASN A 97 -1.71 -6.03 -4.95
N ILE A 98 -1.26 -5.48 -3.83
CA ILE A 98 -1.72 -5.84 -2.48
C ILE A 98 -2.94 -4.98 -2.14
N ARG A 99 -3.88 -5.55 -1.39
CA ARG A 99 -5.06 -4.84 -0.90
C ARG A 99 -4.77 -4.19 0.46
N PRO A 100 -4.79 -2.85 0.56
CA PRO A 100 -4.60 -2.18 1.84
C PRO A 100 -5.72 -2.51 2.82
N ILE A 101 -5.37 -2.71 4.10
CA ILE A 101 -6.33 -2.94 5.18
C ILE A 101 -6.52 -1.63 5.95
N ILE A 102 -7.76 -1.18 6.07
CA ILE A 102 -8.17 -0.04 6.88
C ILE A 102 -8.66 -0.59 8.21
N TYR A 103 -7.77 -0.56 9.20
CA TYR A 103 -8.07 -1.06 10.54
C TYR A 103 -9.14 -0.20 11.22
N ALA A 104 -10.20 -0.85 11.71
CA ALA A 104 -11.28 -0.19 12.45
C ALA A 104 -10.90 0.11 13.90
N SER A 105 -9.79 -0.46 14.38
CA SER A 105 -9.30 -0.30 15.74
C SER A 105 -8.60 1.03 16.02
N LYS A 106 -8.81 2.05 15.18
CA LYS A 106 -8.37 3.41 15.45
C LYS A 106 -9.00 3.84 16.80
N PRO A 107 -8.19 4.32 17.76
CA PRO A 107 -8.75 4.87 18.99
C PRO A 107 -9.81 5.91 18.60
N ARG A 108 -10.95 5.90 19.29
CA ARG A 108 -11.92 6.99 19.17
C ARG A 108 -11.24 8.22 19.75
N ILE A 109 -10.52 8.97 18.92
CA ILE A 109 -10.08 10.31 19.25
C ILE A 109 -11.37 11.12 19.21
N ASN A 110 -12.05 11.23 20.35
CA ASN A 110 -13.05 12.28 20.51
C ASN A 110 -12.21 13.54 20.72
N PRO A 111 -12.02 14.40 19.72
CA PRO A 111 -11.27 15.62 19.92
C PRO A 111 -11.99 16.40 21.03
N SER A 112 -11.35 16.55 22.19
CA SER A 112 -11.88 17.49 23.18
C SER A 112 -11.82 18.85 22.51
N THR A 113 -12.96 19.50 22.32
CA THR A 113 -13.08 20.76 21.58
C THR A 113 -12.33 21.93 22.23
N ASN A 114 -11.70 21.71 23.39
CA ASN A 114 -11.19 22.77 24.25
C ASN A 114 -9.75 22.58 24.74
N SER A 115 -8.99 21.59 24.25
CA SER A 115 -7.59 21.43 24.65
C SER A 115 -6.76 20.74 23.56
N PRO A 116 -5.53 21.24 23.28
CA PRO A 116 -4.57 20.55 22.41
C PRO A 116 -4.08 19.22 22.99
N TYR A 117 -4.37 18.94 24.26
CA TYR A 117 -4.16 17.65 24.91
C TYR A 117 -5.49 17.14 25.44
N SER A 118 -5.98 16.00 24.94
CA SER A 118 -7.22 15.44 25.45
C SER A 118 -6.97 14.78 26.81
N ALA A 119 -7.81 15.05 27.82
CA ALA A 119 -7.73 14.37 29.12
C ALA A 119 -7.86 12.84 29.01
N SER A 120 -8.39 12.34 27.89
CA SER A 120 -8.42 10.90 27.56
C SER A 120 -7.06 10.31 27.24
N GLU A 121 -6.05 11.12 26.95
CA GLU A 121 -4.68 10.66 26.65
C GLU A 121 -3.87 10.36 27.92
N PHE A 122 -4.31 10.87 29.07
CA PHE A 122 -3.66 10.65 30.35
C PHE A 122 -4.45 9.62 31.16
N PRO A 123 -3.87 8.46 31.51
CA PRO A 123 -4.55 7.42 32.27
C PRO A 123 -4.65 7.82 33.76
N ALA A 124 -5.36 8.90 34.07
CA ALA A 124 -5.45 9.46 35.41
C ALA A 124 -6.29 8.61 36.39
N GLY A 125 -6.92 7.52 35.91
CA GLY A 125 -7.78 6.65 36.73
C GLY A 125 -7.67 5.14 36.45
N LEU A 126 -6.72 4.70 35.62
CA LEU A 126 -6.52 3.29 35.29
C LEU A 126 -5.58 2.62 36.30
N ILE A 127 -5.99 1.47 36.85
CA ILE A 127 -5.09 0.62 37.67
C ILE A 127 -3.88 0.25 36.81
N ALA A 128 -2.67 0.20 37.38
CA ALA A 128 -1.42 -0.05 36.64
C ALA A 128 -1.46 -1.27 35.68
N GLY A 129 -2.27 -2.29 35.99
CA GLY A 129 -2.52 -3.43 35.11
C GLY A 129 -3.30 -3.10 33.83
N ASP A 130 -4.22 -2.14 33.88
CA ASP A 130 -5.05 -1.72 32.74
C ASP A 130 -4.26 -0.79 31.80
N VAL A 131 -3.43 0.10 32.36
CA VAL A 131 -2.45 0.90 31.57
C VAL A 131 -1.48 -0.01 30.81
N ARG A 132 -0.99 -1.08 31.46
CA ARG A 132 -0.10 -2.06 30.81
C ARG A 132 -0.79 -2.79 29.67
N LEU A 133 -2.04 -3.21 29.86
CA LEU A 133 -2.82 -3.89 28.83
C LEU A 133 -3.09 -2.96 27.64
N GLU A 134 -3.51 -1.72 27.90
CA GLU A 134 -3.78 -0.72 26.87
C GLU A 134 -2.52 -0.41 26.04
N ASN A 135 -1.38 -0.21 26.70
CA ASN A 135 -0.09 0.01 26.02
C ASN A 135 0.29 -1.17 25.11
N MET A 136 0.11 -2.41 25.59
CA MET A 136 0.38 -3.59 24.78
C MET A 136 -0.58 -3.71 23.59
N GLU A 137 -1.86 -3.38 23.77
CA GLU A 137 -2.85 -3.37 22.69
C GLU A 137 -2.56 -2.28 21.65
N LEU A 138 -2.07 -1.11 22.08
CA LEU A 138 -1.59 -0.06 21.18
C LEU A 138 -0.35 -0.52 20.41
N GLU A 139 0.65 -1.09 21.09
CA GLU A 139 1.88 -1.61 20.47
C GLU A 139 1.55 -2.66 19.40
N TRP A 140 0.67 -3.61 19.72
CA TRP A 140 0.23 -4.63 18.78
C TRP A 140 -0.46 -4.03 17.54
N ARG A 141 -1.33 -3.04 17.72
CA ARG A 141 -2.02 -2.37 16.61
C ARG A 141 -1.05 -1.65 15.67
N LEU A 142 -0.18 -0.82 16.24
CA LEU A 142 0.83 -0.07 15.48
C LEU A 142 1.79 -1.02 14.74
N ARG A 143 2.17 -2.13 15.39
CA ARG A 143 3.03 -3.14 14.78
C ARG A 143 2.38 -3.80 13.58
N ARG A 144 1.10 -4.18 13.70
CA ARG A 144 0.35 -4.78 12.60
C ARG A 144 0.30 -3.86 11.38
N GLU A 145 -0.04 -2.58 11.58
CA GLU A 145 -0.01 -1.57 10.53
C GLU A 145 1.37 -1.41 9.88
N ARG A 146 2.43 -1.39 10.71
CA ARG A 146 3.81 -1.32 10.23
C ARG A 146 4.18 -2.51 9.36
N VAL A 147 3.80 -3.73 9.76
CA VAL A 147 4.11 -4.96 9.00
C VAL A 147 3.43 -4.96 7.63
N ASP A 148 2.18 -4.52 7.57
CA ASP A 148 1.46 -4.41 6.30
C ASP A 148 2.08 -3.36 5.38
N LEU A 149 2.44 -2.20 5.93
CA LEU A 149 3.10 -1.15 5.16
C LEU A 149 4.46 -1.60 4.65
N MET A 150 5.21 -2.34 5.47
CA MET A 150 6.49 -2.92 5.07
C MET A 150 6.31 -3.92 3.93
N ASN A 151 5.30 -4.80 4.02
CA ASN A 151 4.97 -5.75 2.96
C ASN A 151 4.56 -5.04 1.66
N HIS A 152 3.68 -4.06 1.76
CA HIS A 152 3.28 -3.24 0.62
C HIS A 152 4.47 -2.54 -0.05
N ARG A 153 5.35 -1.88 0.72
CA ARG A 153 6.54 -1.20 0.20
C ARG A 153 7.50 -2.14 -0.51
N PHE A 154 7.72 -3.32 0.06
CA PHE A 154 8.57 -4.33 -0.57
C PHE A 154 8.04 -4.69 -1.95
N TRP A 155 6.77 -5.09 -2.04
CA TRP A 155 6.17 -5.50 -3.31
C TRP A 155 6.00 -4.35 -4.31
N ALA A 156 5.68 -3.13 -3.85
CA ALA A 156 5.65 -1.96 -4.72
C ALA A 156 7.01 -1.73 -5.40
N THR A 157 8.10 -1.80 -4.62
CA THR A 157 9.46 -1.60 -5.13
C THR A 157 9.89 -2.73 -6.06
N THR A 158 9.59 -3.98 -5.69
CA THR A 158 9.91 -5.16 -6.51
C THR A 158 9.17 -5.14 -7.83
N ASN A 159 7.86 -4.85 -7.83
CA ASN A 159 7.05 -4.82 -9.05
C ASN A 159 7.45 -3.66 -9.95
N ALA A 160 7.72 -2.47 -9.39
CA ALA A 160 8.20 -1.33 -10.17
C ALA A 160 9.53 -1.66 -10.88
N SER A 161 10.48 -2.27 -10.17
CA SER A 161 11.74 -2.69 -10.78
C SER A 161 11.56 -3.81 -11.81
N PHE A 162 10.62 -4.71 -11.59
CA PHE A 162 10.30 -5.80 -12.51
C PHE A 162 9.77 -5.25 -13.84
N GLU A 163 8.76 -4.37 -13.79
CA GLU A 163 8.17 -3.78 -15.00
C GLU A 163 9.18 -2.89 -15.73
N ALA A 164 10.02 -2.13 -15.00
CA ALA A 164 11.07 -1.33 -15.63
C ALA A 164 12.09 -2.19 -16.39
N GLN A 165 12.58 -3.28 -15.80
CA GLN A 165 13.56 -4.15 -16.46
C GLN A 165 12.93 -4.95 -17.61
N LYS A 166 11.68 -5.40 -17.45
CA LYS A 166 10.92 -6.05 -18.51
C LYS A 166 10.72 -5.12 -19.70
N ALA A 167 10.30 -3.89 -19.46
CA ALA A 167 10.14 -2.86 -20.49
C ALA A 167 11.48 -2.56 -21.18
N HIS A 168 12.57 -2.46 -20.41
CA HIS A 168 13.91 -2.29 -20.97
C HIS A 168 14.30 -3.46 -21.88
N ARG A 169 14.11 -4.72 -21.44
CA ARG A 169 14.42 -5.90 -22.26
C ARG A 169 13.63 -5.91 -23.56
N LEU A 170 12.34 -5.57 -23.50
CA LEU A 170 11.48 -5.50 -24.68
C LEU A 170 11.86 -4.34 -25.62
N SER A 171 12.37 -3.24 -25.09
CA SER A 171 12.81 -2.09 -25.91
C SER A 171 14.06 -2.38 -26.74
N LEU A 172 14.85 -3.40 -26.36
CA LEU A 172 16.03 -3.84 -27.11
C LEU A 172 15.68 -4.76 -28.28
N LEU A 173 14.43 -5.25 -28.34
CA LEU A 173 14.00 -6.06 -29.48
C LEU A 173 13.80 -5.18 -30.70
N PRO A 174 14.03 -5.72 -31.92
CA PRO A 174 13.65 -5.03 -33.14
C PRO A 174 12.16 -4.63 -33.09
N PRO A 175 11.79 -3.45 -33.64
CA PRO A 175 10.39 -3.04 -33.71
C PRO A 175 9.58 -4.12 -34.42
N ALA A 176 8.46 -4.52 -33.83
CA ALA A 176 7.58 -5.52 -34.43
C ALA A 176 7.01 -4.99 -35.75
N SER A 177 6.87 -5.88 -36.73
CA SER A 177 6.16 -5.57 -37.98
C SER A 177 4.69 -5.28 -37.67
N ASP A 178 4.02 -4.49 -38.52
CA ASP A 178 2.57 -4.27 -38.45
C ASP A 178 1.90 -4.85 -39.71
N PRO A 179 1.15 -5.97 -39.61
CA PRO A 179 0.85 -6.74 -38.41
C PRO A 179 2.05 -7.55 -37.88
N PRO A 180 2.06 -7.94 -36.58
CA PRO A 180 3.13 -8.76 -36.02
C PRO A 180 3.29 -10.09 -36.76
N THR A 181 4.51 -10.37 -37.21
CA THR A 181 4.82 -11.66 -37.83
C THR A 181 5.00 -12.72 -36.73
N GLU A 182 4.70 -13.99 -37.02
CA GLU A 182 4.91 -15.10 -36.07
C GLU A 182 6.35 -15.14 -35.51
N GLU A 183 7.34 -14.77 -36.33
CA GLU A 183 8.74 -14.66 -35.90
C GLU A 183 8.99 -13.54 -34.88
N ASP A 184 8.29 -12.40 -35.02
CA ASP A 184 8.37 -11.28 -34.08
C ASP A 184 7.77 -11.69 -32.72
N GLU A 185 6.65 -12.42 -32.76
CA GLU A 185 6.01 -12.97 -31.56
C GLU A 185 6.90 -14.00 -30.87
N ARG A 186 7.52 -14.93 -31.63
CA ARG A 186 8.44 -15.93 -31.09
C ARG A 186 9.65 -15.27 -30.44
N ARG A 187 10.29 -14.31 -31.11
CA ARG A 187 11.41 -13.54 -30.54
C ARG A 187 11.04 -12.84 -29.24
N ARG A 188 9.84 -12.25 -29.17
CA ARG A 188 9.32 -11.62 -27.95
C ARG A 188 9.11 -12.65 -26.83
N GLN A 189 8.51 -13.80 -27.14
CA GLN A 189 8.27 -14.87 -26.17
C GLN A 189 9.58 -15.45 -25.63
N ASP A 190 10.58 -15.68 -26.48
CA ASP A 190 11.90 -16.15 -26.09
C ASP A 190 12.60 -15.15 -25.15
N ALA A 191 12.56 -13.86 -25.50
CA ALA A 191 13.13 -12.80 -24.68
C ALA A 191 12.44 -12.68 -23.31
N LEU A 192 11.12 -12.83 -23.25
CA LEU A 192 10.38 -12.86 -22.00
C LEU A 192 10.73 -14.08 -21.16
N THR A 193 10.84 -15.26 -21.78
CA THR A 193 11.19 -16.52 -21.09
C THR A 193 12.57 -16.41 -20.43
N GLN A 194 13.56 -15.92 -21.17
CA GLN A 194 14.90 -15.66 -20.64
C GLN A 194 14.87 -14.62 -19.50
N PHE A 195 14.15 -13.51 -19.70
CA PHE A 195 14.01 -12.48 -18.67
C PHE A 195 13.41 -13.02 -17.36
N TYR A 196 12.35 -13.84 -17.42
CA TYR A 196 11.75 -14.42 -16.22
C TYR A 196 12.73 -15.35 -15.48
N ALA A 197 13.49 -16.15 -16.21
CA ALA A 197 14.51 -17.02 -15.62
C ALA A 197 15.60 -16.20 -14.92
N ASP A 198 16.14 -15.19 -15.61
CA ASP A 198 17.19 -14.32 -15.09
C ASP A 198 16.71 -13.52 -13.87
N TRP A 199 15.50 -12.94 -13.94
CA TRP A 199 14.89 -12.19 -12.85
C TRP A 199 14.71 -13.05 -11.60
N GLN A 200 14.21 -14.29 -11.78
CA GLN A 200 13.98 -15.19 -10.65
C GLN A 200 15.30 -15.55 -9.96
N ILE A 201 16.37 -15.82 -10.72
CA ILE A 201 17.70 -16.11 -10.19
C ILE A 201 18.25 -14.89 -9.44
N ALA A 202 18.22 -13.70 -10.06
CA ALA A 202 18.78 -12.48 -9.48
C ALA A 202 18.05 -12.02 -8.21
N ASN A 203 16.72 -12.19 -8.15
CA ASN A 203 15.91 -11.69 -7.05
C ASN A 203 15.67 -12.74 -5.94
N GLN A 204 16.07 -14.00 -6.15
CA GLN A 204 15.83 -15.10 -5.19
C GLN A 204 16.38 -14.76 -3.80
N GLU A 205 17.64 -14.30 -3.71
CA GLU A 205 18.27 -14.01 -2.42
C GLU A 205 17.54 -12.87 -1.68
N ARG A 206 17.13 -11.84 -2.43
CA ARG A 206 16.37 -10.71 -1.88
C ARG A 206 15.03 -11.16 -1.33
N GLN A 207 14.30 -12.00 -2.05
CA GLN A 207 13.04 -12.57 -1.61
C GLN A 207 13.21 -13.46 -0.38
N VAL A 208 14.24 -14.30 -0.33
CA VAL A 208 14.53 -15.15 0.84
C VAL A 208 14.83 -14.29 2.07
N ARG A 209 15.65 -13.25 1.91
CA ARG A 209 15.96 -12.30 2.99
C ARG A 209 14.70 -11.59 3.49
N TRP A 210 13.89 -11.10 2.56
CA TRP A 210 12.61 -10.46 2.84
C TRP A 210 11.66 -11.38 3.61
N VAL A 211 11.45 -12.61 3.14
CA VAL A 211 10.54 -13.57 3.78
C VAL A 211 10.98 -13.86 5.22
N LYS A 212 12.28 -13.97 5.49
CA LYS A 212 12.81 -14.17 6.85
C LYS A 212 12.53 -12.97 7.76
N GLU A 213 12.71 -11.76 7.25
CA GLU A 213 12.46 -10.52 8.00
C GLU A 213 10.97 -10.32 8.26
N TRP A 214 10.14 -10.49 7.24
CA TRP A 214 8.69 -10.40 7.35
C TRP A 214 8.13 -11.42 8.36
N TRP A 215 8.57 -12.68 8.29
CA TRP A 215 8.15 -13.68 9.27
C TRP A 215 8.59 -13.35 10.69
N ARG A 216 9.77 -12.76 10.90
CA ARG A 216 10.21 -12.34 12.23
C ARG A 216 9.23 -11.34 12.84
N GLU A 217 8.84 -10.33 12.07
CA GLU A 217 7.88 -9.32 12.53
C GLU A 217 6.48 -9.90 12.77
N VAL A 218 6.02 -10.80 11.89
CA VAL A 218 4.74 -11.51 12.08
C VAL A 218 4.76 -12.34 13.37
N TRP A 219 5.84 -13.09 13.62
CA TRP A 219 5.97 -13.90 14.84
C TRP A 219 5.98 -13.06 16.12
N ASP A 220 6.64 -11.91 16.10
CA ASP A 220 6.62 -11.00 17.24
C ASP A 220 5.22 -10.42 17.49
N GLY A 221 4.49 -10.07 16.42
CA GLY A 221 3.09 -9.67 16.52
C GLY A 221 2.21 -10.75 17.16
N ILE A 222 2.36 -12.00 16.74
CA ILE A 222 1.64 -13.16 17.32
C ILE A 222 1.94 -13.31 18.82
N ARG A 223 3.20 -13.12 19.23
CA ARG A 223 3.61 -13.20 20.64
C ARG A 223 2.93 -12.12 21.49
N ILE A 224 2.91 -10.87 21.03
CA ILE A 224 2.26 -9.77 21.75
C ILE A 224 0.75 -10.04 21.86
N GLN A 225 0.12 -10.46 20.76
CA GLN A 225 -1.30 -10.82 20.74
C GLN A 225 -1.64 -11.94 21.73
N GLY A 226 -0.80 -12.98 21.81
CA GLY A 226 -0.94 -14.06 22.77
C GLY A 226 -0.88 -13.56 24.22
N ARG A 227 0.06 -12.66 24.54
CA ARG A 227 0.15 -12.06 25.87
C ARG A 227 -1.08 -11.22 26.23
N ILE A 228 -1.59 -10.41 25.29
CA ILE A 228 -2.83 -9.63 25.47
C ILE A 228 -4.00 -10.57 25.78
N TYR A 229 -4.13 -11.67 25.04
CA TYR A 229 -5.21 -12.64 25.25
C TYR A 229 -5.15 -13.28 26.65
N ILE A 230 -3.96 -13.67 27.10
CA ILE A 230 -3.75 -14.23 28.44
C ILE A 230 -4.10 -13.20 29.53
N LEU A 231 -3.61 -11.97 29.42
CA LEU A 231 -3.92 -10.90 30.38
C LEU A 231 -5.43 -10.61 30.44
N ARG A 232 -6.11 -10.56 29.29
CA ARG A 232 -7.58 -10.42 29.23
C ARG A 232 -8.32 -11.61 29.83
N ALA A 233 -7.79 -12.83 29.70
CA ALA A 233 -8.39 -14.01 30.30
C ALA A 233 -8.24 -14.03 31.82
N LEU A 234 -7.05 -13.64 32.32
CA LEU A 234 -6.78 -13.53 33.76
C LEU A 234 -7.62 -12.42 34.43
N ARG A 235 -7.89 -11.30 33.74
CA ARG A 235 -8.74 -10.21 34.24
C ARG A 235 -10.23 -10.59 34.32
N ARG A 236 -10.68 -11.57 33.54
CA ARG A 236 -12.08 -12.00 33.48
C ARG A 236 -12.46 -13.04 34.54
N ARG A 237 -11.47 -13.59 35.25
CA ARG A 237 -11.66 -14.45 36.42
C ARG A 237 -11.59 -13.62 37.68
#